data_AF-A0A0A1WBL2-F1
#
_entry.id   AF-A0A0A1WBL2-F1
#
_cell.length_a   1.000
_cell.length_b   1.000
_cell.length_c   1.000
_cell.angle_alpha   90.00
_cell.angle_beta   90.00
_cell.angle_gamma   90.00
#
_symmetry.space_group_name_H-M   'P 1'
#
loop_
_entity.id
_entity.type
_entity.pdbx_description
1 polymer ?
#
loop_
_entity_poly.entity_id
_entity_poly.type
_entity_poly.pdbx_seq_one_letter_code
_entity_poly.pdbx_strand_id
1 'polypeptide(L)'
;MAHSPTKSLFTAELVLPAIKASFVKLNPRELIRNPVMFVTAVVAALLTVLLVVGHDGLTTGFKLQLVVWLWLTVLFGTFAEALAEGRGKAQAASLRAAKAELTAKRLKGAGQEWENVPASALKIGDVVLVETGDLIPSDGEVVAGVASVNEAAITGESAPVIREAGGDRSAVTAGTRVISDEIRVRVTVNPGQGFLDRMIALVEGAERHKTPNEVALTILLVGLTIIFLIAVGTIPGFASFAGGSIPVAILAALLITLIPTTIAALLSAIGIAGMDRLVRFNVLAKSGRAVEAAGDVDVLLLDKTGTITIGDRQASEFRAVGGLDVDALAEAALMASLADETPEGRSIVVLAREQFKVSVASLPANAEIIPFTAQTRISGVKVGDRLIQKGAVDSILRAHPGWARRRRRPSCAASPTRSRARVEPRWRWPRMAACSARSS
;
A
#
# COMPACT_ATOMS: atom_id res chain seq x y z
N MET A 1 4.68 -10.73 13.22
CA MET A 1 4.52 -11.56 12.01
C MET A 1 5.87 -12.14 11.64
N ALA A 2 5.94 -13.45 11.37
CA ALA A 2 7.18 -14.13 11.02
C ALA A 2 7.78 -13.53 9.75
N HIS A 3 9.09 -13.25 9.76
CA HIS A 3 9.85 -12.95 8.55
C HIS A 3 9.64 -14.10 7.56
N SER A 4 8.83 -13.89 6.52
CA SER A 4 8.82 -14.80 5.38
C SER A 4 10.25 -14.84 4.83
N PRO A 5 10.86 -16.04 4.68
CA PRO A 5 12.23 -16.14 4.22
C PRO A 5 12.33 -15.45 2.86
N THR A 6 13.29 -14.54 2.72
CA THR A 6 13.60 -13.89 1.46
C THR A 6 13.96 -14.98 0.44
N LYS A 7 12.99 -15.39 -0.39
CA LYS A 7 13.24 -16.32 -1.49
C LYS A 7 14.37 -15.73 -2.35
N SER A 8 15.40 -16.55 -2.58
CA SER A 8 16.55 -16.20 -3.41
C SER A 8 16.10 -15.72 -4.80
N LEU A 9 16.82 -14.76 -5.38
CA LEU A 9 16.58 -14.23 -6.72
C LEU A 9 16.71 -15.31 -7.82
N PHE A 10 17.38 -16.41 -7.51
CA PHE A 10 17.76 -17.46 -8.45
C PHE A 10 17.11 -18.80 -8.09
N THR A 11 15.82 -18.82 -7.75
CA THR A 11 15.10 -20.09 -7.64
C THR A 11 14.80 -20.65 -9.03
N ALA A 12 14.92 -21.96 -9.20
CA ALA A 12 14.64 -22.64 -10.47
C ALA A 12 13.21 -22.35 -10.97
N GLU A 13 12.26 -22.18 -10.04
CA GLU A 13 10.87 -21.80 -10.30
C GLU A 13 10.70 -20.44 -10.96
N LEU A 14 11.64 -19.50 -10.79
CA LEU A 14 11.61 -18.18 -11.42
C LEU A 14 12.50 -18.12 -12.67
N VAL A 15 13.68 -18.75 -12.62
CA VAL A 15 14.67 -18.68 -13.70
C VAL A 15 14.21 -19.43 -14.94
N LEU A 16 13.67 -20.65 -14.78
CA LEU A 16 13.29 -21.47 -15.94
C LEU A 16 12.13 -20.86 -16.75
N PRO A 17 11.05 -20.36 -16.14
CA PRO A 17 10.03 -19.61 -16.88
C PRO A 17 10.57 -18.31 -17.50
N ALA A 18 11.48 -17.60 -16.81
CA ALA A 18 12.08 -16.38 -17.33
C ALA A 18 12.95 -16.64 -18.59
N ILE A 19 13.69 -17.75 -18.64
CA ILE A 19 14.41 -18.18 -19.84
C ILE A 19 13.41 -18.44 -20.97
N LYS A 20 12.34 -19.20 -20.73
CA LYS A 20 11.33 -19.44 -21.79
C LYS A 20 10.70 -18.14 -22.28
N ALA A 21 10.38 -17.23 -21.36
CA ALA A 21 9.79 -15.94 -21.68
C ALA A 21 10.75 -15.01 -22.43
N SER A 22 12.07 -15.07 -22.19
CA SER A 22 13.04 -14.24 -22.92
C SER A 22 13.05 -14.55 -24.41
N PHE A 23 12.93 -15.82 -24.80
CA PHE A 23 12.77 -16.22 -26.20
C PHE A 23 11.45 -15.77 -26.81
N VAL A 24 10.35 -15.74 -26.04
CA VAL A 24 9.06 -15.21 -26.52
C VAL A 24 9.15 -13.70 -26.76
N LYS A 25 9.81 -12.97 -25.85
CA LYS A 25 10.06 -11.54 -25.95
C LYS A 25 11.01 -11.13 -27.09
N LEU A 26 11.65 -12.09 -27.77
CA LEU A 26 12.37 -11.83 -29.03
C LEU A 26 11.44 -11.50 -30.21
N ASN A 27 10.12 -11.52 -30.03
CA ASN A 27 9.18 -11.08 -31.05
C ASN A 27 9.45 -9.61 -31.42
N PRO A 28 9.68 -9.27 -32.72
CA PRO A 28 9.93 -7.91 -33.16
C PRO A 28 8.88 -6.89 -32.70
N ARG A 29 7.63 -7.33 -32.55
CA ARG A 29 6.52 -6.48 -32.08
C ARG A 29 6.67 -6.03 -30.63
N GLU A 30 7.33 -6.83 -29.80
CA GLU A 30 7.62 -6.48 -28.40
C GLU A 30 8.91 -5.66 -28.31
N LEU A 31 9.97 -6.10 -29.01
CA LEU A 31 11.26 -5.41 -29.05
C LEU A 31 11.18 -3.97 -29.54
N ILE A 32 10.27 -3.63 -30.47
CA ILE A 32 10.14 -2.26 -30.99
C ILE A 32 9.81 -1.22 -29.89
N ARG A 33 9.26 -1.66 -28.75
CA ARG A 33 9.01 -0.80 -27.58
C ARG A 33 10.31 -0.36 -26.87
N ASN A 34 11.41 -1.06 -27.14
CA ASN A 34 12.77 -0.76 -26.72
C ASN A 34 13.66 -0.60 -27.98
N PRO A 35 13.73 0.62 -28.56
CA PRO A 35 14.41 0.85 -29.84
C PRO A 35 15.87 0.41 -29.86
N VAL A 36 16.58 0.53 -28.74
CA VAL A 36 17.99 0.14 -28.63
C VAL A 36 18.16 -1.38 -28.73
N MET A 37 17.32 -2.13 -28.01
CA MET A 37 17.34 -3.59 -28.08
C MET A 37 16.85 -4.08 -29.45
N PHE A 38 15.90 -3.39 -30.06
CA PHE A 38 15.45 -3.66 -31.43
C PHE A 38 16.59 -3.50 -32.44
N VAL A 39 17.34 -2.40 -32.41
CA VAL A 39 18.53 -2.20 -33.27
C VAL A 39 19.54 -3.31 -33.04
N THR A 40 19.80 -3.67 -31.78
CA THR A 40 20.72 -4.76 -31.44
C THR A 40 20.28 -6.10 -32.03
N ALA A 41 18.98 -6.43 -31.96
CA ALA A 41 18.41 -7.63 -32.56
C ALA A 41 18.47 -7.62 -34.10
N VAL A 42 18.23 -6.47 -34.73
CA VAL A 42 18.37 -6.31 -36.20
C VAL A 42 19.81 -6.52 -36.63
N VAL A 43 20.79 -5.97 -35.90
CA VAL A 43 22.21 -6.17 -36.18
C VAL A 43 22.63 -7.62 -35.96
N ALA A 44 22.12 -8.29 -34.92
CA ALA A 44 22.34 -9.72 -34.68
C ALA A 44 21.78 -10.58 -35.83
N ALA A 45 20.56 -10.26 -36.30
CA ALA A 45 19.94 -10.93 -37.43
C ALA A 45 20.74 -10.71 -38.73
N LEU A 46 21.20 -9.48 -39.00
CA LEU A 46 22.06 -9.17 -40.14
C LEU A 46 23.36 -9.99 -40.10
N LEU A 47 24.04 -10.06 -38.95
CA LEU A 47 25.24 -10.89 -38.82
C LEU A 47 24.96 -12.38 -39.03
N THR A 48 23.78 -12.85 -38.60
CA THR A 48 23.37 -14.24 -38.82
C THR A 48 23.22 -14.54 -40.31
N VAL A 49 22.68 -13.59 -41.09
CA VAL A 49 22.60 -13.69 -42.56
C VAL A 49 24.01 -13.64 -43.18
N LEU A 50 24.87 -12.72 -42.75
CA LEU A 50 26.24 -12.58 -43.24
C LEU A 50 27.15 -13.77 -42.90
N LEU A 51 26.85 -14.52 -41.83
CA LEU A 51 27.53 -15.77 -41.51
C LEU A 51 27.30 -16.82 -42.61
N VAL A 52 26.11 -16.85 -43.20
CA VAL A 52 25.71 -17.84 -44.22
C VAL A 52 26.07 -17.37 -45.64
N VAL A 53 25.82 -16.09 -45.94
CA VAL A 53 25.90 -15.54 -47.32
C VAL A 53 27.15 -14.68 -47.54
N GLY A 54 27.80 -14.22 -46.47
CA GLY A 54 28.86 -13.22 -46.55
C GLY A 54 30.20 -13.81 -46.98
N HIS A 55 30.68 -13.39 -48.15
CA HIS A 55 32.06 -13.58 -48.61
C HIS A 55 32.90 -12.35 -48.21
N ASP A 56 33.51 -12.41 -47.03
CA ASP A 56 34.50 -11.44 -46.57
C ASP A 56 35.77 -12.17 -46.12
N GLY A 57 36.87 -11.44 -45.87
CA GLY A 57 38.15 -12.03 -45.46
C GLY A 57 38.19 -12.54 -44.00
N LEU A 58 37.04 -12.61 -43.30
CA LEU A 58 36.98 -13.03 -41.90
C LEU A 58 36.78 -14.53 -41.77
N THR A 59 37.41 -15.12 -40.76
CA THR A 59 37.23 -16.55 -40.44
C THR A 59 35.80 -16.82 -39.98
N THR A 60 35.23 -17.95 -40.41
CA THR A 60 33.88 -18.36 -40.01
C THR A 60 33.72 -18.48 -38.50
N GLY A 61 34.75 -18.94 -37.80
CA GLY A 61 34.77 -19.03 -36.33
C GLY A 61 34.61 -17.66 -35.65
N PHE A 62 35.27 -16.62 -36.18
CA PHE A 62 35.14 -15.27 -35.66
C PHE A 62 33.73 -14.70 -35.86
N LYS A 63 33.14 -14.88 -37.05
CA LYS A 63 31.75 -14.48 -37.32
C LYS A 63 30.75 -15.19 -36.41
N LEU A 64 30.92 -16.50 -36.22
CA LEU A 64 30.07 -17.29 -35.35
C LEU A 64 30.12 -16.77 -33.92
N GLN A 65 31.31 -16.45 -33.42
CA GLN A 65 31.47 -15.85 -32.09
C GLN A 65 30.72 -14.52 -31.96
N LEU A 66 30.82 -13.63 -32.97
CA LEU A 66 30.07 -12.37 -32.96
C LEU A 66 28.54 -12.60 -32.93
N VAL A 67 28.03 -13.49 -33.78
CA VAL A 67 26.59 -13.82 -33.83
C VAL A 67 26.11 -14.34 -32.47
N VAL A 68 26.85 -15.26 -31.86
CA VAL A 68 26.51 -15.83 -30.55
C VAL A 68 26.46 -14.75 -29.47
N TRP A 69 27.49 -13.88 -29.39
CA TRP A 69 27.53 -12.82 -28.39
C TRP A 69 26.46 -11.75 -28.58
N LEU A 70 26.12 -11.40 -29.82
CA LEU A 70 25.03 -10.45 -30.08
C LEU A 70 23.68 -11.01 -29.67
N TRP A 71 23.35 -12.26 -30.05
CA TRP A 71 22.10 -12.88 -29.63
C TRP A 71 22.03 -13.04 -28.11
N LEU A 72 23.14 -13.42 -27.48
CA LEU A 72 23.24 -13.53 -26.03
C LEU A 72 23.03 -12.18 -25.34
N THR A 73 23.50 -11.07 -25.93
CA THR A 73 23.25 -9.70 -25.43
C THR A 73 21.75 -9.36 -25.46
N VAL A 74 21.05 -9.69 -26.55
CA VAL A 74 19.60 -9.48 -26.66
C VAL A 74 18.84 -10.37 -25.66
N LEU A 75 19.25 -11.63 -25.55
CA LEU A 75 18.67 -12.60 -24.62
C LEU A 75 18.85 -12.19 -23.16
N PHE A 76 20.00 -11.63 -22.77
CA PHE A 76 20.19 -11.13 -21.41
C PHE A 76 19.28 -9.96 -21.07
N GLY A 77 19.05 -9.04 -22.00
CA GLY A 77 18.11 -7.94 -21.76
C GLY A 77 16.67 -8.44 -21.59
N THR A 78 16.20 -9.26 -22.52
CA THR A 78 14.84 -9.84 -22.45
C THR A 78 14.66 -10.78 -21.26
N PHE A 79 15.73 -11.47 -20.84
CA PHE A 79 15.74 -12.29 -19.63
C PHE A 79 15.64 -11.45 -18.36
N ALA A 80 16.39 -10.34 -18.24
CA ALA A 80 16.31 -9.46 -17.09
C ALA A 80 14.90 -8.89 -16.89
N GLU A 81 14.24 -8.50 -18.00
CA GLU A 81 12.85 -8.06 -17.99
C GLU A 81 11.89 -9.18 -17.59
N ALA A 82 12.02 -10.36 -18.19
CA ALA A 82 11.18 -11.52 -17.87
C ALA A 82 11.33 -11.97 -16.41
N LEU A 83 12.54 -11.92 -15.87
CA LEU A 83 12.82 -12.24 -14.47
C LEU A 83 12.16 -11.23 -13.53
N ALA A 84 12.22 -9.93 -13.85
CA ALA A 84 11.55 -8.89 -13.07
C ALA A 84 10.02 -9.05 -13.09
N GLU A 85 9.41 -9.31 -14.24
CA GLU A 85 7.97 -9.57 -14.35
C GLU A 85 7.55 -10.85 -13.64
N GLY A 86 8.32 -11.93 -13.78
CA GLY A 86 8.01 -13.23 -13.20
C GLY A 86 7.86 -13.18 -11.67
N ARG A 87 8.64 -12.31 -11.02
CA ARG A 87 8.54 -12.10 -9.57
C ARG A 87 7.24 -11.41 -9.17
N GLY A 88 6.87 -10.33 -9.86
CA GLY A 88 5.58 -9.67 -9.63
C GLY A 88 4.43 -10.65 -9.85
N LYS A 89 4.44 -11.38 -10.96
CA LYS A 89 3.42 -12.39 -11.27
C LYS A 89 3.32 -13.50 -10.21
N ALA A 90 4.42 -13.97 -9.66
CA ALA A 90 4.41 -14.98 -8.58
C ALA A 90 3.75 -14.43 -7.29
N GLN A 91 4.01 -13.18 -6.93
CA GLN A 91 3.36 -12.54 -5.79
C GLN A 91 1.85 -12.33 -6.05
N ALA A 92 1.48 -11.84 -7.23
CA ALA A 92 0.08 -11.72 -7.65
C ALA A 92 -0.64 -13.07 -7.67
N ALA A 93 0.02 -14.15 -8.08
CA ALA A 93 -0.54 -15.50 -8.06
C ALA A 93 -0.85 -15.98 -6.63
N SER A 94 0.00 -15.69 -5.65
CA SER A 94 -0.29 -16.02 -4.24
C SER A 94 -1.50 -15.25 -3.70
N LEU A 95 -1.63 -13.96 -4.04
CA LEU A 95 -2.80 -13.16 -3.68
C LEU A 95 -4.08 -13.67 -4.35
N ARG A 96 -4.00 -14.10 -5.60
CA ARG A 96 -5.12 -14.75 -6.31
C ARG A 96 -5.52 -16.08 -5.70
N ALA A 97 -4.55 -16.93 -5.38
CA ALA A 97 -4.82 -18.23 -4.76
C ALA A 97 -5.54 -18.05 -3.43
N ALA A 98 -5.06 -17.12 -2.59
CA ALA A 98 -5.72 -16.76 -1.33
C ALA A 98 -7.17 -16.27 -1.52
N LYS A 99 -7.45 -15.55 -2.62
CA LYS A 99 -8.82 -15.11 -2.97
C LYS A 99 -9.67 -16.25 -3.54
N ALA A 100 -9.11 -17.12 -4.38
CA ALA A 100 -9.84 -18.17 -5.07
C ALA A 100 -10.36 -19.26 -4.12
N GLU A 101 -9.70 -19.44 -2.97
CA GLU A 101 -10.14 -20.35 -1.92
C GLU A 101 -11.25 -19.78 -1.03
N LEU A 102 -11.60 -18.49 -1.17
CA LEU A 102 -12.66 -17.88 -0.37
C LEU A 102 -14.04 -18.34 -0.86
N THR A 103 -14.78 -18.90 0.08
CA THR A 103 -16.20 -19.21 -0.08
C THR A 103 -17.03 -18.15 0.64
N ALA A 104 -18.20 -17.83 0.09
CA ALA A 104 -19.11 -16.84 0.61
C ALA A 104 -20.46 -17.47 0.90
N LYS A 105 -21.03 -17.16 2.08
CA LYS A 105 -22.40 -17.54 2.47
C LYS A 105 -23.37 -16.50 1.94
N ARG A 106 -23.79 -16.63 0.68
CA ARG A 106 -24.71 -15.69 0.04
C ARG A 106 -26.14 -15.94 0.51
N LEU A 107 -26.83 -14.91 1.00
CA LEU A 107 -28.22 -15.00 1.45
C LEU A 107 -29.19 -15.07 0.25
N LYS A 108 -30.18 -15.97 0.34
CA LYS A 108 -31.30 -16.08 -0.61
C LYS A 108 -32.46 -15.20 -0.15
N GLY A 109 -32.48 -13.95 -0.61
CA GLY A 109 -33.55 -12.99 -0.30
C GLY A 109 -33.47 -12.42 1.13
N ALA A 110 -34.60 -12.06 1.72
CA ALA A 110 -34.67 -11.37 3.02
C ALA A 110 -34.61 -12.30 4.26
N GLY A 111 -34.56 -13.62 4.05
CA GLY A 111 -34.54 -14.63 5.10
C GLY A 111 -33.14 -14.91 5.68
N GLN A 112 -33.02 -16.02 6.40
CA GLN A 112 -31.77 -16.53 6.96
C GLN A 112 -31.13 -17.65 6.12
N GLU A 113 -31.82 -18.12 5.07
CA GLU A 113 -31.28 -19.15 4.18
C GLU A 113 -30.13 -18.59 3.36
N TRP A 114 -29.01 -19.32 3.33
CA TRP A 114 -27.84 -18.99 2.55
C TRP A 114 -27.36 -20.19 1.72
N GLU A 115 -26.58 -19.89 0.69
CA GLU A 115 -25.86 -20.89 -0.09
C GLU A 115 -24.37 -20.56 -0.14
N ASN A 116 -23.54 -21.60 -0.19
CA ASN A 116 -22.11 -21.44 -0.41
C ASN A 116 -21.85 -21.19 -1.90
N VAL A 117 -21.31 -20.01 -2.20
CA VAL A 117 -20.84 -19.66 -3.54
C VAL A 117 -19.36 -19.27 -3.49
N PRO A 118 -18.59 -19.51 -4.55
CA PRO A 118 -17.25 -18.96 -4.66
C PRO A 118 -17.29 -17.43 -4.56
N ALA A 119 -16.35 -16.81 -3.86
CA ALA A 119 -16.27 -15.35 -3.74
C ALA A 119 -16.18 -14.64 -5.11
N SER A 120 -15.61 -15.32 -6.12
CA SER A 120 -15.54 -14.84 -7.51
C SER A 120 -16.88 -14.74 -8.23
N ALA A 121 -17.92 -15.43 -7.75
CA ALA A 121 -19.26 -15.42 -8.34
C ALA A 121 -20.17 -14.31 -7.77
N LEU A 122 -19.74 -13.61 -6.71
CA LEU A 122 -20.48 -12.54 -6.08
C LEU A 122 -20.59 -11.32 -7.00
N LYS A 123 -21.79 -10.74 -7.10
CA LYS A 123 -22.05 -9.53 -7.89
C LYS A 123 -22.45 -8.37 -6.98
N ILE A 124 -22.36 -7.15 -7.50
CA ILE A 124 -22.87 -5.96 -6.81
C ILE A 124 -24.32 -6.18 -6.40
N GLY A 125 -24.63 -5.87 -5.15
CA GLY A 125 -25.96 -6.02 -4.56
C GLY A 125 -26.21 -7.36 -3.87
N ASP A 126 -25.37 -8.38 -4.09
CA ASP A 126 -25.44 -9.63 -3.33
C ASP A 126 -25.19 -9.33 -1.84
N VAL A 127 -25.91 -10.02 -0.95
CA VAL A 127 -25.72 -9.91 0.50
C VAL A 127 -25.13 -11.21 1.02
N VAL A 128 -24.03 -11.12 1.75
CA VAL A 128 -23.32 -12.26 2.34
C VAL A 128 -23.36 -12.19 3.86
N LEU A 129 -23.52 -13.34 4.50
CA LEU A 129 -23.36 -13.52 5.93
C LEU A 129 -21.89 -13.80 6.23
N VAL A 130 -21.29 -13.07 7.17
CA VAL A 130 -19.92 -13.29 7.61
C VAL A 130 -19.92 -13.44 9.13
N GLU A 131 -19.50 -14.60 9.60
CA GLU A 131 -19.50 -14.96 11.02
C GLU A 131 -18.10 -14.82 11.62
N THR A 132 -18.03 -14.91 12.95
CA THR A 132 -16.75 -14.90 13.67
C THR A 132 -15.80 -15.98 13.14
N GLY A 133 -14.59 -15.57 12.79
CA GLY A 133 -13.55 -16.43 12.23
C GLY A 133 -13.49 -16.43 10.71
N ASP A 134 -14.58 -16.04 10.03
CA ASP A 134 -14.64 -15.97 8.57
C ASP A 134 -13.82 -14.80 8.02
N LEU A 135 -13.36 -14.96 6.78
CA LEU A 135 -12.78 -13.88 5.98
C LEU A 135 -13.90 -13.20 5.19
N ILE A 136 -13.84 -11.87 5.08
CA ILE A 136 -14.78 -11.09 4.28
C ILE A 136 -14.51 -11.42 2.79
N PRO A 137 -15.49 -11.95 2.03
CA PRO A 137 -15.24 -12.53 0.71
C PRO A 137 -15.15 -11.48 -0.41
N SER A 138 -15.77 -10.31 -0.26
CA SER A 138 -15.74 -9.21 -1.24
C SER A 138 -15.87 -7.86 -0.54
N ASP A 139 -15.40 -6.78 -1.19
CA ASP A 139 -15.57 -5.44 -0.66
C ASP A 139 -17.06 -5.07 -0.64
N GLY A 140 -17.48 -4.38 0.41
CA GLY A 140 -18.89 -4.11 0.62
C GLY A 140 -19.17 -3.16 1.77
N GLU A 141 -20.46 -3.03 2.08
CA GLU A 141 -20.96 -2.27 3.22
C GLU A 141 -21.78 -3.18 4.14
N VAL A 142 -21.58 -3.05 5.45
CA VAL A 142 -22.39 -3.71 6.47
C VAL A 142 -23.81 -3.13 6.42
N VAL A 143 -24.78 -3.99 6.15
CA VAL A 143 -26.20 -3.63 6.08
C VAL A 143 -26.98 -4.10 7.31
N ALA A 144 -26.45 -5.04 8.07
CA ALA A 144 -27.00 -5.45 9.37
C ALA A 144 -25.90 -6.04 10.27
N GLY A 145 -26.04 -5.84 11.58
CA GLY A 145 -25.10 -6.33 12.59
C GLY A 145 -23.98 -5.33 12.92
N VAL A 146 -23.18 -5.71 13.91
CA VAL A 146 -21.97 -5.01 14.38
C VAL A 146 -20.93 -6.08 14.68
N ALA A 147 -19.71 -5.91 14.17
CA ALA A 147 -18.63 -6.85 14.40
C ALA A 147 -17.28 -6.14 14.51
N SER A 148 -16.34 -6.77 15.23
CA SER A 148 -14.94 -6.37 15.24
C SER A 148 -14.18 -7.07 14.12
N VAL A 149 -13.47 -6.31 13.28
CA VAL A 149 -12.76 -6.82 12.09
C VAL A 149 -11.26 -6.56 12.23
N ASN A 150 -10.47 -7.61 12.01
CA ASN A 150 -9.03 -7.53 11.88
C ASN A 150 -8.64 -7.17 10.45
N GLU A 151 -8.12 -5.96 10.27
CA GLU A 151 -7.64 -5.47 8.96
C GLU A 151 -6.11 -5.60 8.80
N ALA A 152 -5.41 -6.29 9.71
CA ALA A 152 -3.94 -6.41 9.72
C ALA A 152 -3.36 -6.99 8.43
N ALA A 153 -4.13 -7.82 7.71
CA ALA A 153 -3.71 -8.37 6.42
C ALA A 153 -3.53 -7.29 5.33
N ILE A 154 -4.15 -6.12 5.49
CA ILE A 154 -4.16 -5.03 4.52
C ILE A 154 -3.50 -3.78 5.08
N THR A 155 -3.90 -3.34 6.27
CA THR A 155 -3.39 -2.12 6.90
C THR A 155 -2.07 -2.34 7.63
N GLY A 156 -1.75 -3.58 7.99
CA GLY A 156 -0.60 -3.92 8.83
C GLY A 156 -0.79 -3.59 10.32
N GLU A 157 -1.93 -3.00 10.70
CA GLU A 157 -2.23 -2.67 12.08
C GLU A 157 -2.94 -3.86 12.78
N SER A 158 -2.43 -4.25 13.95
CA SER A 158 -2.95 -5.42 14.69
C SER A 158 -4.24 -5.12 15.49
N ALA A 159 -4.61 -3.85 15.63
CA ALA A 159 -5.77 -3.44 16.41
C ALA A 159 -7.08 -3.69 15.63
N PRO A 160 -8.06 -4.41 16.20
CA PRO A 160 -9.34 -4.63 15.54
C PRO A 160 -10.17 -3.34 15.40
N VAL A 161 -10.89 -3.21 14.30
CA VAL A 161 -11.75 -2.06 13.99
C VAL A 161 -13.21 -2.50 13.99
N ILE A 162 -14.09 -1.71 14.62
CA ILE A 162 -15.53 -2.01 14.68
C ILE A 162 -16.20 -1.56 13.37
N ARG A 163 -16.98 -2.48 12.78
CA ARG A 163 -17.78 -2.27 11.56
C ARG A 163 -19.26 -2.50 11.89
N GLU A 164 -20.11 -1.55 11.52
CA GLU A 164 -21.52 -1.54 11.91
C GLU A 164 -22.44 -1.06 10.78
N ALA A 165 -23.69 -1.52 10.82
CA ALA A 165 -24.70 -1.10 9.86
C ALA A 165 -25.17 0.36 10.07
N GLY A 166 -25.42 1.06 8.97
CA GLY A 166 -26.14 2.35 8.98
C GLY A 166 -25.32 3.58 9.43
N GLY A 167 -24.00 3.45 9.61
CA GLY A 167 -23.09 4.56 9.93
C GLY A 167 -21.90 4.68 8.98
N ASP A 168 -21.01 5.64 9.25
CA ASP A 168 -19.79 5.90 8.46
C ASP A 168 -18.75 4.75 8.54
N ARG A 169 -18.97 3.77 9.42
CA ARG A 169 -18.09 2.62 9.66
C ARG A 169 -18.59 1.33 9.00
N SER A 170 -19.51 1.44 8.05
CA SER A 170 -20.10 0.29 7.37
C SER A 170 -19.17 -0.35 6.33
N ALA A 171 -18.21 0.38 5.76
CA ALA A 171 -17.34 -0.13 4.72
C ALA A 171 -16.42 -1.26 5.22
N VAL A 172 -16.37 -2.38 4.50
CA VAL A 172 -15.51 -3.53 4.79
C VAL A 172 -14.71 -3.95 3.58
N THR A 173 -13.52 -4.50 3.82
CA THR A 173 -12.56 -4.86 2.76
C THR A 173 -12.39 -6.38 2.66
N ALA A 174 -12.39 -6.90 1.44
CA ALA A 174 -12.17 -8.33 1.18
C ALA A 174 -10.82 -8.82 1.73
N GLY A 175 -10.80 -10.02 2.31
CA GLY A 175 -9.60 -10.64 2.88
C GLY A 175 -9.26 -10.22 4.31
N THR A 176 -10.04 -9.32 4.90
CA THR A 176 -10.00 -9.02 6.35
C THR A 176 -10.81 -10.05 7.14
N ARG A 177 -10.54 -10.22 8.44
CA ARG A 177 -11.13 -11.30 9.26
C ARG A 177 -12.10 -10.75 10.29
N VAL A 178 -13.29 -11.34 10.40
CA VAL A 178 -14.21 -11.03 11.51
C VAL A 178 -13.75 -11.73 12.79
N ILE A 179 -13.60 -10.98 13.88
CA ILE A 179 -13.11 -11.46 15.18
C ILE A 179 -14.25 -11.71 16.17
N SER A 180 -15.31 -10.90 16.10
CA SER A 180 -16.46 -11.03 17.00
C SER A 180 -17.76 -10.84 16.24
N ASP A 181 -18.82 -11.48 16.75
CA ASP A 181 -20.20 -11.37 16.30
C ASP A 181 -20.38 -11.81 14.82
N GLU A 182 -21.51 -11.40 14.22
CA GLU A 182 -21.83 -11.64 12.82
C GLU A 182 -22.28 -10.34 12.14
N ILE A 183 -21.97 -10.21 10.85
CA ILE A 183 -22.38 -9.08 10.02
C ILE A 183 -22.94 -9.58 8.68
N ARG A 184 -23.93 -8.84 8.17
CA ARG A 184 -24.41 -8.99 6.78
C ARG A 184 -23.79 -7.89 5.94
N VAL A 185 -23.07 -8.30 4.90
CA VAL A 185 -22.33 -7.39 4.03
C VAL A 185 -22.97 -7.39 2.65
N ARG A 186 -23.34 -6.21 2.15
CA ARG A 186 -23.76 -6.01 0.76
C ARG A 186 -22.55 -5.71 -0.10
N VAL A 187 -22.35 -6.49 -1.15
CA VAL A 187 -21.24 -6.31 -2.09
C VAL A 187 -21.42 -5.02 -2.88
N THR A 188 -20.39 -4.17 -2.91
CA THR A 188 -20.41 -2.86 -3.58
C THR A 188 -19.56 -2.81 -4.86
N VAL A 189 -18.74 -3.84 -5.11
CA VAL A 189 -17.83 -3.91 -6.25
C VAL A 189 -18.14 -5.09 -7.17
N ASN A 190 -17.88 -4.94 -8.47
CA ASN A 190 -17.99 -6.05 -9.42
C ASN A 190 -16.80 -7.02 -9.27
N PRO A 191 -16.95 -8.29 -9.71
CA PRO A 191 -15.81 -9.19 -9.89
C PRO A 191 -14.68 -8.53 -10.67
N GLY A 192 -13.46 -8.59 -10.15
CA GLY A 192 -12.28 -7.98 -10.78
C GLY A 192 -12.04 -6.51 -10.41
N GLN A 193 -12.93 -5.88 -9.64
CA GLN A 193 -12.81 -4.48 -9.23
C GLN A 193 -12.57 -4.30 -7.73
N GLY A 194 -12.48 -5.39 -6.94
CA GLY A 194 -12.23 -5.33 -5.51
C GLY A 194 -10.81 -4.87 -5.16
N PHE A 195 -10.58 -4.57 -3.89
CA PHE A 195 -9.31 -4.06 -3.38
C PHE A 195 -8.15 -5.02 -3.69
N LEU A 196 -8.33 -6.31 -3.42
CA LEU A 196 -7.34 -7.35 -3.78
C LEU A 196 -7.12 -7.44 -5.29
N ASP A 197 -8.15 -7.26 -6.12
CA ASP A 197 -8.00 -7.27 -7.59
C ASP A 197 -7.19 -6.06 -8.07
N ARG A 198 -7.41 -4.89 -7.48
CA ARG A 198 -6.59 -3.70 -7.75
C ARG A 198 -5.14 -3.92 -7.31
N MET A 199 -4.89 -4.57 -6.17
CA MET A 199 -3.53 -4.95 -5.76
C MET A 199 -2.89 -5.91 -6.77
N ILE A 200 -3.62 -6.93 -7.21
CA ILE A 200 -3.17 -7.89 -8.22
C ILE A 200 -2.82 -7.17 -9.52
N ALA A 201 -3.70 -6.28 -10.02
CA ALA A 201 -3.47 -5.52 -11.25
C ALA A 201 -2.23 -4.62 -11.18
N LEU A 202 -2.01 -3.98 -10.02
CA LEU A 202 -0.82 -3.17 -9.76
C LEU A 202 0.47 -4.01 -9.76
N VAL A 203 0.42 -5.19 -9.14
CA VAL A 203 1.58 -6.11 -9.07
C VAL A 203 1.89 -6.75 -10.43
N GLU A 204 0.88 -7.05 -11.25
CA GLU A 204 1.07 -7.65 -12.58
C GLU A 204 1.53 -6.65 -13.64
N GLY A 205 1.50 -5.35 -13.34
CA GLY A 205 1.97 -4.32 -14.26
C GLY A 205 1.11 -4.18 -15.53
N ALA A 206 -0.12 -4.70 -15.53
CA ALA A 206 -0.99 -4.72 -16.71
C ALA A 206 -1.33 -3.32 -17.26
N GLU A 207 -1.16 -2.27 -16.45
CA GLU A 207 -1.36 -0.86 -16.83
C GLU A 207 -0.13 0.01 -16.51
N ARG A 208 1.10 -0.51 -16.62
CA ARG A 208 2.29 0.33 -16.41
C ARG A 208 2.54 1.21 -17.63
N HIS A 209 2.34 2.51 -17.47
CA HIS A 209 2.92 3.51 -18.35
C HIS A 209 4.39 3.77 -18.00
N LYS A 210 5.22 4.02 -19.03
CA LYS A 210 6.61 4.48 -18.83
C LYS A 210 6.61 5.77 -18.01
N THR A 211 7.53 5.85 -17.05
CA THR A 211 7.65 7.01 -16.18
C THR A 211 8.35 8.18 -16.89
N PRO A 212 8.21 9.43 -16.41
CA PRO A 212 8.89 10.56 -17.02
C PRO A 212 10.41 10.38 -17.14
N ASN A 213 11.07 9.83 -16.12
CA ASN A 213 12.51 9.57 -16.17
C ASN A 213 12.85 8.43 -17.15
N GLU A 214 12.04 7.37 -17.21
CA GLU A 214 12.21 6.30 -18.19
C GLU A 214 12.08 6.84 -19.63
N VAL A 215 11.12 7.73 -19.88
CA VAL A 215 10.94 8.38 -21.19
C VAL A 215 12.11 9.30 -21.52
N ALA A 216 12.53 10.15 -20.59
CA ALA A 216 13.66 11.08 -20.78
C ALA A 216 14.95 10.32 -21.11
N LEU A 217 15.24 9.25 -20.36
CA LEU A 217 16.40 8.40 -20.61
C LEU A 217 16.27 7.67 -21.96
N THR A 218 15.07 7.18 -22.30
CA THR A 218 14.84 6.55 -23.61
C THR A 218 15.15 7.53 -24.76
N ILE A 219 14.73 8.80 -24.66
CA ILE A 219 15.01 9.83 -25.67
C ILE A 219 16.52 10.02 -25.83
N LEU A 220 17.26 10.12 -24.72
CA LEU A 220 18.72 10.25 -24.74
C LEU A 220 19.40 9.02 -25.39
N LEU A 221 18.97 7.81 -25.00
CA LEU A 221 19.53 6.56 -25.50
C LEU A 221 19.26 6.39 -27.00
N VAL A 222 18.06 6.77 -27.48
CA VAL A 222 17.72 6.81 -28.90
C VAL A 222 18.58 7.83 -29.64
N GLY A 223 18.76 9.03 -29.08
CA GLY A 223 19.63 10.07 -29.64
C GLY A 223 21.07 9.59 -29.81
N LEU A 224 21.66 8.98 -28.78
CA LEU A 224 23.01 8.40 -28.85
C LEU A 224 23.08 7.25 -29.88
N THR A 225 22.05 6.42 -29.95
CA THR A 225 21.98 5.32 -30.92
C THR A 225 22.01 5.85 -32.36
N ILE A 226 21.26 6.92 -32.64
CA ILE A 226 21.27 7.57 -33.96
C ILE A 226 22.65 8.16 -34.26
N ILE A 227 23.27 8.86 -33.30
CA ILE A 227 24.61 9.43 -33.47
C ILE A 227 25.63 8.32 -33.80
N PHE A 228 25.64 7.22 -33.05
CA PHE A 228 26.56 6.11 -33.30
C PHE A 228 26.25 5.36 -34.60
N LEU A 229 24.98 5.23 -34.97
CA LEU A 229 24.57 4.66 -36.25
C LEU A 229 25.13 5.49 -37.42
N ILE A 230 25.01 6.82 -37.36
CA ILE A 230 25.57 7.73 -38.37
C ILE A 230 27.10 7.64 -38.36
N ALA A 231 27.73 7.74 -37.19
CA ALA A 231 29.17 7.68 -37.05
C ALA A 231 29.74 6.40 -37.67
N VAL A 232 29.23 5.23 -37.27
CA VAL A 232 29.66 3.93 -37.82
C VAL A 232 29.31 3.82 -39.30
N GLY A 233 28.14 4.31 -39.72
CA GLY A 233 27.71 4.31 -41.12
C GLY A 233 28.59 5.14 -42.06
N THR A 234 29.30 6.15 -41.55
CA THR A 234 30.24 6.96 -42.36
C THR A 234 31.63 6.34 -42.50
N ILE A 235 32.02 5.41 -41.62
CA ILE A 235 33.35 4.78 -41.64
C ILE A 235 33.68 4.10 -42.99
N PRO A 236 32.77 3.34 -43.64
CA PRO A 236 33.03 2.77 -44.96
C PRO A 236 33.46 3.81 -46.01
N GLY A 237 32.91 5.02 -45.96
CA GLY A 237 33.28 6.11 -46.86
C GLY A 237 34.74 6.52 -46.68
N PHE A 238 35.16 6.79 -45.44
CA PHE A 238 36.54 7.12 -45.13
C PHE A 238 37.51 5.98 -45.44
N ALA A 239 37.13 4.74 -45.12
CA ALA A 239 37.94 3.56 -45.42
C ALA A 239 38.17 3.43 -46.94
N SER A 240 37.09 3.57 -47.73
CA SER A 240 37.19 3.49 -49.19
C SER A 240 38.05 4.60 -49.78
N PHE A 241 37.95 5.83 -49.25
CA PHE A 241 38.80 6.95 -49.66
C PHE A 241 40.29 6.69 -49.37
N ALA A 242 40.59 6.05 -48.24
CA ALA A 242 41.96 5.64 -47.89
C ALA A 242 42.45 4.37 -48.61
N GLY A 243 41.66 3.80 -49.53
CA GLY A 243 41.99 2.58 -50.27
C GLY A 243 41.76 1.27 -49.52
N GLY A 244 41.06 1.30 -48.39
CA GLY A 244 40.72 0.13 -47.58
C GLY A 244 39.23 -0.24 -47.64
N SER A 245 38.90 -1.40 -47.07
CA SER A 245 37.52 -1.79 -46.81
C SER A 245 37.41 -2.41 -45.41
N ILE A 246 36.31 -2.12 -44.72
CA ILE A 246 36.05 -2.68 -43.39
C ILE A 246 34.87 -3.65 -43.52
N PRO A 247 35.03 -4.92 -43.12
CA PRO A 247 33.94 -5.87 -43.11
C PRO A 247 32.74 -5.35 -42.30
N VAL A 248 31.53 -5.51 -42.85
CA VAL A 248 30.28 -5.13 -42.19
C VAL A 248 30.18 -5.78 -40.81
N ALA A 249 30.75 -6.97 -40.62
CA ALA A 249 30.71 -7.64 -39.33
C ALA A 249 31.47 -6.90 -38.22
N ILE A 250 32.58 -6.23 -38.56
CA ILE A 250 33.33 -5.40 -37.61
C ILE A 250 32.56 -4.12 -37.29
N LEU A 251 31.93 -3.50 -38.30
CA LEU A 251 31.10 -2.31 -38.10
C LEU A 251 29.87 -2.61 -37.23
N ALA A 252 29.24 -3.75 -37.44
CA ALA A 252 28.15 -4.24 -36.61
C ALA A 252 28.60 -4.44 -35.15
N ALA A 253 29.74 -5.09 -34.92
CA ALA A 253 30.30 -5.26 -33.58
C ALA A 253 30.61 -3.91 -32.92
N LEU A 254 31.24 -2.99 -33.67
CA LEU A 254 31.55 -1.64 -33.20
C LEU A 254 30.29 -0.83 -32.84
N LEU A 255 29.23 -0.94 -33.65
CA LEU A 255 27.98 -0.25 -33.37
C LEU A 255 27.38 -0.71 -32.04
N ILE A 256 27.33 -2.02 -31.80
CA ILE A 256 26.75 -2.57 -30.57
C ILE A 256 27.61 -2.25 -29.34
N THR A 257 28.94 -2.20 -29.47
CA THR A 257 29.81 -1.82 -28.35
C THR A 257 29.69 -0.33 -27.98
N LEU A 258 29.30 0.53 -28.92
CA LEU A 258 29.09 1.96 -28.68
C LEU A 258 27.69 2.28 -28.15
N ILE A 259 26.66 1.60 -28.67
CA ILE A 259 25.28 1.83 -28.25
C ILE A 259 25.13 1.45 -26.75
N PRO A 260 24.43 2.27 -25.94
CA PRO A 260 24.23 2.04 -24.50
C PRO A 260 23.24 0.90 -24.19
N THR A 261 23.52 -0.30 -24.70
CA THR A 261 22.67 -1.49 -24.62
C THR A 261 22.43 -1.94 -23.19
N THR A 262 23.43 -1.83 -22.30
CA THR A 262 23.31 -2.23 -20.89
C THR A 262 22.19 -1.48 -20.17
N ILE A 263 22.15 -0.15 -20.30
CA ILE A 263 21.14 0.67 -19.61
C ILE A 263 19.78 0.48 -20.27
N ALA A 264 19.73 0.46 -21.60
CA ALA A 264 18.49 0.29 -22.34
C ALA A 264 17.80 -1.05 -22.05
N ALA A 265 18.57 -2.12 -21.87
CA ALA A 265 18.07 -3.44 -21.53
C ALA A 265 17.49 -3.53 -20.11
N LEU A 266 18.10 -2.81 -19.16
CA LEU A 266 17.78 -2.96 -17.73
C LEU A 266 16.73 -1.95 -17.23
N LEU A 267 16.47 -0.87 -17.96
CA LEU A 267 15.62 0.23 -17.53
C LEU A 267 14.22 -0.22 -17.07
N SER A 268 13.54 -1.04 -17.88
CA SER A 268 12.20 -1.53 -17.54
C SER A 268 12.23 -2.54 -16.39
N ALA A 269 13.26 -3.38 -16.32
CA ALA A 269 13.46 -4.33 -15.22
C ALA A 269 13.65 -3.63 -13.87
N ILE A 270 14.41 -2.52 -13.85
CA ILE A 270 14.61 -1.68 -12.66
C ILE A 270 13.26 -1.11 -12.18
N GLY A 271 12.45 -0.58 -13.10
CA GLY A 271 11.14 -0.03 -12.76
C GLY A 271 10.19 -1.07 -12.15
N ILE A 272 10.16 -2.29 -12.70
CA ILE A 272 9.33 -3.39 -12.19
C ILE A 272 9.83 -3.85 -10.81
N ALA A 273 11.13 -4.07 -10.66
CA ALA A 273 11.72 -4.50 -9.39
C ALA A 273 11.54 -3.45 -8.27
N GLY A 274 11.54 -2.15 -8.61
CA GLY A 274 11.27 -1.06 -7.68
C GLY A 274 9.84 -1.10 -7.12
N MET A 275 8.85 -1.33 -7.97
CA MET A 275 7.44 -1.44 -7.55
C MET A 275 7.21 -2.68 -6.69
N ASP A 276 7.75 -3.83 -7.08
CA ASP A 276 7.73 -5.08 -6.29
C ASP A 276 8.32 -4.89 -4.89
N ARG A 277 9.39 -4.09 -4.79
CA ARG A 277 10.00 -3.77 -3.50
C ARG A 277 9.07 -2.99 -2.58
N LEU A 278 8.27 -2.04 -3.09
CA LEU A 278 7.36 -1.25 -2.25
C LEU A 278 6.25 -2.09 -1.62
N VAL A 279 5.73 -3.08 -2.35
CA VAL A 279 4.71 -4.00 -1.82
C VAL A 279 5.25 -4.78 -0.62
N ARG A 280 6.55 -5.13 -0.61
CA ARG A 280 7.21 -5.76 0.54
C ARG A 280 7.31 -4.85 1.77
N PHE A 281 7.21 -3.53 1.59
CA PHE A 281 7.12 -2.55 2.67
C PHE A 281 5.68 -2.13 2.95
N ASN A 282 4.69 -2.88 2.47
CA ASN A 282 3.25 -2.57 2.60
C ASN A 282 2.88 -1.20 2.01
N VAL A 283 3.64 -0.71 1.02
CA VAL A 283 3.34 0.52 0.31
C VAL A 283 2.73 0.18 -1.05
N LEU A 284 1.47 0.60 -1.25
CA LEU A 284 0.77 0.41 -2.51
C LEU A 284 0.92 1.66 -3.39
N ALA A 285 1.81 1.59 -4.38
CA ALA A 285 1.95 2.63 -5.37
C ALA A 285 0.96 2.42 -6.53
N LYS A 286 0.14 3.43 -6.82
CA LYS A 286 -0.82 3.39 -7.95
C LYS A 286 -0.15 3.37 -9.32
N SER A 287 1.10 3.84 -9.41
CA SER A 287 1.88 3.85 -10.65
C SER A 287 3.37 3.99 -10.36
N GLY A 288 4.22 3.58 -11.30
CA GLY A 288 5.67 3.84 -11.22
C GLY A 288 6.00 5.33 -11.15
N ARG A 289 5.17 6.20 -11.76
CA ARG A 289 5.34 7.66 -11.71
C ARG A 289 5.22 8.19 -10.28
N ALA A 290 4.30 7.64 -9.48
CA ALA A 290 4.15 8.04 -8.08
C ALA A 290 5.40 7.69 -7.25
N VAL A 291 6.03 6.55 -7.56
CA VAL A 291 7.27 6.12 -6.89
C VAL A 291 8.44 7.05 -7.24
N GLU A 292 8.60 7.39 -8.51
CA GLU A 292 9.66 8.32 -8.92
C GLU A 292 9.45 9.72 -8.35
N ALA A 293 8.22 10.23 -8.42
CA ALA A 293 7.89 11.54 -7.85
C ALA A 293 8.14 11.58 -6.34
N ALA A 294 7.86 10.48 -5.61
CA ALA A 294 8.16 10.40 -4.18
C ALA A 294 9.67 10.49 -3.87
N GLY A 295 10.54 10.09 -4.81
CA GLY A 295 11.99 10.27 -4.68
C GLY A 295 12.47 11.71 -4.88
N ASP A 296 11.62 12.55 -5.46
CA ASP A 296 11.88 13.97 -5.76
C ASP A 296 11.10 14.92 -4.80
N VAL A 297 10.64 14.40 -3.66
CA VAL A 297 9.91 15.19 -2.65
C VAL A 297 10.90 15.88 -1.71
N ASP A 298 10.88 17.21 -1.69
CA ASP A 298 11.67 18.02 -0.76
C ASP A 298 11.02 18.14 0.64
N VAL A 299 9.69 18.18 0.69
CA VAL A 299 8.93 18.43 1.91
C VAL A 299 7.83 17.38 2.06
N LEU A 300 7.94 16.56 3.10
CA LEU A 300 6.88 15.63 3.50
C LEU A 300 5.92 16.32 4.47
N LEU A 301 4.68 16.55 4.02
CA LEU A 301 3.60 17.00 4.87
C LEU A 301 2.83 15.77 5.35
N LEU A 302 2.81 15.57 6.67
CA LEU A 302 2.01 14.53 7.29
C LEU A 302 0.75 15.18 7.85
N ASP A 303 -0.41 14.65 7.47
CA ASP A 303 -1.63 14.97 8.21
C ASP A 303 -1.50 14.42 9.64
N LYS A 304 -2.07 15.11 10.61
CA LYS A 304 -2.00 14.66 12.00
C LYS A 304 -3.06 13.60 12.26
N THR A 305 -4.32 13.95 11.98
CA THR A 305 -5.48 13.15 12.38
C THR A 305 -5.64 11.98 11.44
N GLY A 306 -5.61 10.75 11.94
CA GLY A 306 -5.75 9.55 11.11
C GLY A 306 -4.50 9.19 10.30
N THR A 307 -3.36 9.85 10.55
CA THR A 307 -2.05 9.50 9.96
C THR A 307 -0.97 9.40 11.03
N ILE A 308 -0.70 10.46 11.78
CA ILE A 308 0.23 10.40 12.93
C ILE A 308 -0.48 9.83 14.17
N THR A 309 -1.72 10.26 14.39
CA THR A 309 -2.55 9.79 15.49
C THR A 309 -3.59 8.81 14.97
N ILE A 310 -3.89 7.78 15.75
CA ILE A 310 -5.12 6.98 15.63
C ILE A 310 -6.26 8.01 15.62
N GLY A 311 -7.00 8.14 14.51
CA GLY A 311 -7.87 9.29 14.22
C GLY A 311 -8.96 9.57 15.25
N ASP A 312 -9.22 8.60 16.13
CA ASP A 312 -10.16 8.69 17.24
C ASP A 312 -9.46 9.16 18.53
N ARG A 313 -10.04 10.16 19.21
CA ARG A 313 -9.56 10.57 20.53
C ARG A 313 -9.91 9.50 21.56
N GLN A 314 -8.88 8.87 22.14
CA GLN A 314 -9.06 7.86 23.17
C GLN A 314 -8.87 8.42 24.58
N ALA A 315 -9.61 7.89 25.53
CA ALA A 315 -9.39 8.11 26.95
C ALA A 315 -8.01 7.58 27.35
N SER A 316 -7.18 8.43 27.96
CA SER A 316 -5.82 8.06 28.36
C SER A 316 -5.65 7.90 29.87
N GLU A 317 -6.42 8.64 30.66
CA GLU A 317 -6.24 8.72 32.10
C GLU A 317 -7.54 9.20 32.79
N PHE A 318 -7.86 8.63 33.96
CA PHE A 318 -8.87 9.18 34.86
C PHE A 318 -8.21 10.07 35.92
N ARG A 319 -8.62 11.35 35.97
CA ARG A 319 -8.12 12.31 36.97
C ARG A 319 -9.24 12.78 37.89
N ALA A 320 -9.23 12.27 39.13
CA ALA A 320 -10.15 12.70 40.16
C ALA A 320 -9.80 14.10 40.69
N VAL A 321 -10.83 14.91 40.97
CA VAL A 321 -10.69 16.27 41.52
C VAL A 321 -11.32 16.32 42.91
N GLY A 322 -10.67 17.01 43.85
CA GLY A 322 -11.22 17.23 45.19
C GLY A 322 -11.06 16.06 46.15
N GLY A 323 -10.04 15.19 45.94
CA GLY A 323 -9.73 14.07 46.82
C GLY A 323 -10.68 12.88 46.68
N LEU A 324 -11.48 12.84 45.61
CA LEU A 324 -12.29 11.67 45.28
C LEU A 324 -11.40 10.48 44.88
N ASP A 325 -11.90 9.29 45.16
CA ASP A 325 -11.28 8.06 44.72
C ASP A 325 -11.35 7.91 43.20
N VAL A 326 -10.27 7.43 42.59
CA VAL A 326 -10.15 7.27 41.14
C VAL A 326 -11.01 6.09 40.68
N ASP A 327 -11.16 5.05 41.51
CA ASP A 327 -11.98 3.88 41.20
C ASP A 327 -13.46 4.27 41.07
N ALA A 328 -13.95 5.10 41.99
CA ALA A 328 -15.30 5.65 41.95
C ALA A 328 -15.54 6.54 40.72
N LEU A 329 -14.53 7.30 40.28
CA LEU A 329 -14.60 8.08 39.04
C LEU A 329 -14.67 7.16 37.82
N ALA A 330 -13.84 6.13 37.76
CA ALA A 330 -13.80 5.17 36.67
C ALA A 330 -15.14 4.42 36.54
N GLU A 331 -15.74 4.02 37.66
CA GLU A 331 -17.06 3.36 37.68
C GLU A 331 -18.18 4.29 37.18
N ALA A 332 -18.20 5.55 37.63
CA ALA A 332 -19.17 6.53 37.15
C ALA A 332 -18.98 6.85 35.65
N ALA A 333 -17.73 6.97 35.20
CA ALA A 333 -17.41 7.20 33.80
C ALA A 333 -17.80 6.00 32.92
N LEU A 334 -17.58 4.77 33.40
CA LEU A 334 -18.02 3.54 32.75
C LEU A 334 -19.55 3.56 32.57
N MET A 335 -20.30 3.75 33.66
CA MET A 335 -21.77 3.77 33.61
C MET A 335 -22.32 4.84 32.65
N ALA A 336 -21.72 6.03 32.60
CA ALA A 336 -22.13 7.09 31.68
C ALA A 336 -21.70 6.85 30.21
N SER A 337 -20.79 5.91 29.97
CA SER A 337 -20.25 5.57 28.65
C SER A 337 -20.80 4.27 28.08
N LEU A 338 -21.45 3.42 28.88
CA LEU A 338 -21.99 2.12 28.44
C LEU A 338 -23.01 2.23 27.31
N ALA A 339 -23.68 3.37 27.16
CA ALA A 339 -24.62 3.66 26.09
C ALA A 339 -24.11 4.71 25.09
N ASP A 340 -22.81 5.06 25.17
CA ASP A 340 -22.17 5.95 24.21
C ASP A 340 -21.31 5.15 23.23
N GLU A 341 -21.87 4.94 22.04
CA GLU A 341 -21.25 4.15 20.97
C GLU A 341 -20.16 4.91 20.19
N THR A 342 -19.89 6.19 20.49
CA THR A 342 -18.80 6.90 19.80
C THR A 342 -17.44 6.32 20.18
N PRO A 343 -16.39 6.55 19.36
CA PRO A 343 -15.04 6.08 19.67
C PRO A 343 -14.52 6.60 21.02
N GLU A 344 -14.86 7.85 21.36
CA GLU A 344 -14.54 8.44 22.65
C GLU A 344 -15.25 7.70 23.80
N GLY A 345 -16.56 7.43 23.67
CA GLY A 345 -17.34 6.67 24.65
C GLY A 345 -16.78 5.27 24.88
N ARG A 346 -16.57 4.52 23.80
CA ARG A 346 -15.99 3.16 23.84
C ARG A 346 -14.58 3.16 24.45
N SER A 347 -13.75 4.15 24.14
CA SER A 347 -12.39 4.23 24.72
C SER A 347 -12.39 4.41 26.24
N ILE A 348 -13.38 5.11 26.81
CA ILE A 348 -13.55 5.26 28.26
C ILE A 348 -13.93 3.92 28.90
N VAL A 349 -14.83 3.17 28.27
CA VAL A 349 -15.24 1.83 28.71
C VAL A 349 -14.05 0.88 28.75
N VAL A 350 -13.23 0.88 27.69
CA VAL A 350 -12.01 0.06 27.59
C VAL A 350 -11.03 0.42 28.71
N LEU A 351 -10.70 1.71 28.86
CA LEU A 351 -9.75 2.18 29.88
C LEU A 351 -10.20 1.80 31.31
N ALA A 352 -11.50 1.95 31.62
CA ALA A 352 -12.04 1.60 32.93
C ALA A 352 -11.97 0.08 33.20
N ARG A 353 -12.26 -0.75 32.21
CA ARG A 353 -12.21 -2.22 32.36
C ARG A 353 -10.76 -2.74 32.50
N GLU A 354 -9.84 -2.19 31.72
CA GLU A 354 -8.43 -2.63 31.72
C GLU A 354 -7.67 -2.20 32.97
N GLN A 355 -7.79 -0.92 33.38
CA GLN A 355 -7.00 -0.38 34.48
C GLN A 355 -7.61 -0.61 35.86
N PHE A 356 -8.94 -0.59 35.98
CA PHE A 356 -9.61 -0.49 37.29
C PHE A 356 -10.40 -1.75 37.69
N LYS A 357 -10.35 -2.84 36.89
CA LYS A 357 -11.06 -4.11 37.14
C LYS A 357 -12.54 -3.92 37.53
N VAL A 358 -13.18 -2.88 37.01
CA VAL A 358 -14.56 -2.53 37.35
C VAL A 358 -15.50 -3.60 36.80
N SER A 359 -16.31 -4.20 37.67
CA SER A 359 -17.12 -5.39 37.42
C SER A 359 -18.55 -5.10 36.97
N VAL A 360 -18.89 -3.84 36.67
CA VAL A 360 -20.20 -3.46 36.14
C VAL A 360 -20.33 -3.98 34.70
N ALA A 361 -20.97 -5.14 34.56
CA ALA A 361 -21.16 -5.83 33.29
C ALA A 361 -22.25 -5.18 32.42
N SER A 362 -23.29 -4.63 33.05
CA SER A 362 -24.44 -4.00 32.39
C SER A 362 -25.04 -2.91 33.28
N LEU A 363 -25.82 -2.02 32.66
CA LEU A 363 -26.58 -1.01 33.39
C LEU A 363 -27.64 -1.68 34.29
N PRO A 364 -27.94 -1.12 35.48
CA PRO A 364 -29.03 -1.59 36.33
C PRO A 364 -30.37 -1.65 35.57
N ALA A 365 -31.23 -2.62 35.88
CA ALA A 365 -32.50 -2.80 35.18
C ALA A 365 -33.46 -1.58 35.27
N ASN A 366 -33.28 -0.71 36.26
CA ASN A 366 -34.03 0.52 36.48
C ASN A 366 -33.30 1.78 35.98
N ALA A 367 -32.31 1.62 35.11
CA ALA A 367 -31.54 2.72 34.54
C ALA A 367 -32.26 3.36 33.34
N GLU A 368 -32.47 4.68 33.41
CA GLU A 368 -32.90 5.48 32.26
C GLU A 368 -31.66 5.98 31.52
N ILE A 369 -31.49 5.51 30.28
CA ILE A 369 -30.32 5.81 29.45
C ILE A 369 -30.46 7.21 28.84
N ILE A 370 -29.38 8.00 28.91
CA ILE A 370 -29.26 9.27 28.21
C ILE A 370 -28.25 9.05 27.07
N PRO A 371 -28.73 8.76 25.84
CA PRO A 371 -27.85 8.47 24.72
C PRO A 371 -27.03 9.72 24.35
N PHE A 372 -25.84 9.49 23.82
CA PHE A 372 -25.05 10.58 23.26
C PHE A 372 -25.78 11.19 22.06
N THR A 373 -25.85 12.52 22.02
CA THR A 373 -26.29 13.26 20.81
C THR A 373 -25.31 14.36 20.48
N ALA A 374 -25.11 14.65 19.20
CA ALA A 374 -24.20 15.71 18.76
C ALA A 374 -24.67 17.12 19.22
N GLN A 375 -25.97 17.29 19.44
CA GLN A 375 -26.59 18.52 19.91
C GLN A 375 -26.28 18.77 21.38
N THR A 376 -26.43 17.75 22.24
CA THR A 376 -26.15 17.88 23.68
C THR A 376 -24.66 17.74 23.99
N ARG A 377 -23.93 16.92 23.22
CA ARG A 377 -22.54 16.48 23.47
C ARG A 377 -22.35 15.89 24.88
N ILE A 378 -23.40 15.23 25.37
CA ILE A 378 -23.48 14.60 26.69
C ILE A 378 -24.06 13.20 26.50
N SER A 379 -23.53 12.25 27.25
CA SER A 379 -24.13 10.93 27.48
C SER A 379 -24.24 10.67 28.98
N GLY A 380 -25.06 9.71 29.38
CA GLY A 380 -25.18 9.38 30.79
C GLY A 380 -26.25 8.34 31.08
N VAL A 381 -26.51 8.20 32.37
CA VAL A 381 -27.53 7.32 32.89
C VAL A 381 -28.13 7.91 34.15
N LYS A 382 -29.43 7.70 34.35
CA LYS A 382 -30.13 8.01 35.59
C LYS A 382 -30.57 6.71 36.26
N VAL A 383 -30.14 6.51 37.50
CA VAL A 383 -30.45 5.32 38.31
C VAL A 383 -31.13 5.78 39.59
N GLY A 384 -32.46 5.62 39.67
CA GLY A 384 -33.27 6.21 40.74
C GLY A 384 -33.13 7.74 40.76
N ASP A 385 -32.73 8.30 41.90
CA ASP A 385 -32.49 9.74 42.07
C ASP A 385 -31.08 10.19 41.67
N ARG A 386 -30.19 9.26 41.31
CA ARG A 386 -28.82 9.57 40.93
C ARG A 386 -28.71 9.77 39.42
N LEU A 387 -28.24 10.95 39.01
CA LEU A 387 -27.92 11.29 37.63
C LEU A 387 -26.40 11.26 37.43
N ILE A 388 -25.93 10.42 36.50
CA ILE A 388 -24.51 10.30 36.13
C ILE A 388 -24.38 10.72 34.68
N GLN A 389 -23.59 11.76 34.40
CA GLN A 389 -23.41 12.28 33.05
C GLN A 389 -21.95 12.58 32.77
N LYS A 390 -21.56 12.37 31.52
CA LYS A 390 -20.28 12.82 30.96
C LYS A 390 -20.52 13.63 29.70
N GLY A 391 -19.59 14.53 29.40
CA GLY A 391 -19.67 15.34 28.18
C GLY A 391 -18.59 16.40 28.14
N ALA A 392 -18.60 17.20 27.07
CA ALA A 392 -17.73 18.36 26.99
C ALA A 392 -18.00 19.35 28.14
N VAL A 393 -16.96 20.01 28.63
CA VAL A 393 -17.02 20.93 29.77
C VAL A 393 -18.16 21.95 29.63
N ASP A 394 -18.23 22.63 28.48
CA ASP A 394 -19.25 23.66 28.22
C ASP A 394 -20.67 23.10 28.15
N SER A 395 -20.83 21.84 27.73
CA SER A 395 -22.13 21.19 27.67
C SER A 395 -22.63 20.83 29.07
N ILE A 396 -21.78 20.23 29.91
CA ILE A 396 -22.13 19.89 31.30
C ILE A 396 -22.48 21.15 32.09
N LEU A 397 -21.73 22.24 31.94
CA LEU A 397 -22.00 23.52 32.61
C LEU A 397 -23.31 24.16 32.16
N ARG A 398 -23.67 24.04 30.87
CA ARG A 398 -24.94 24.55 30.33
C ARG A 398 -26.13 23.71 30.76
N ALA A 399 -25.98 22.39 30.85
CA ALA A 399 -27.01 21.48 31.33
C ALA A 399 -27.29 21.69 32.84
N HIS A 400 -26.28 22.08 33.61
CA HIS A 400 -26.37 22.27 35.07
C HIS A 400 -25.91 23.66 35.54
N PRO A 401 -26.60 24.75 35.15
CA PRO A 401 -26.18 26.12 35.43
C PRO A 401 -26.13 26.45 36.94
N GLY A 402 -26.87 25.71 37.77
CA GLY A 402 -26.87 25.85 39.23
C GLY A 402 -25.55 25.40 39.90
N TRP A 403 -24.77 24.54 39.25
CA TRP A 403 -23.50 24.03 39.82
C TRP A 403 -22.36 25.03 39.66
N ALA A 404 -22.38 25.85 38.62
CA ALA A 404 -21.43 26.94 38.43
C ALA A 404 -21.56 28.05 39.49
N ARG A 405 -22.78 28.24 40.05
CA ARG A 405 -23.06 29.32 41.02
C ARG A 405 -22.68 28.97 42.46
N ARG A 406 -22.70 27.70 42.86
CA ARG A 406 -22.44 27.27 44.25
C ARG A 406 -20.98 27.40 44.73
N ARG A 407 -20.02 27.73 43.85
CA ARG A 407 -18.58 27.85 44.21
C ARG A 407 -17.97 29.25 44.17
N ARG A 408 -18.73 30.32 43.90
CA ARG A 408 -18.23 31.69 44.12
C ARG A 408 -18.29 32.06 45.61
N ARG A 409 -17.38 31.51 46.43
CA ARG A 409 -16.94 32.20 47.65
C ARG A 409 -15.85 33.22 47.28
N PRO A 410 -15.88 34.46 47.77
CA PRO A 410 -14.89 35.46 47.43
C PRO A 410 -13.66 35.32 48.34
N SER A 411 -12.62 34.59 47.89
CA SER A 411 -11.28 34.73 48.47
C SER A 411 -10.19 34.32 47.49
N CYS A 412 -10.10 35.03 46.36
CA CYS A 412 -8.81 35.24 45.72
C CYS A 412 -8.72 36.73 45.44
N ALA A 413 -8.15 37.47 46.41
CA ALA A 413 -7.60 38.78 46.12
C ALA A 413 -6.60 38.60 44.96
N ALA A 414 -6.85 39.32 43.87
CA ALA A 414 -5.96 39.36 42.73
C ALA A 414 -4.63 39.98 43.16
N SER A 415 -3.54 39.21 43.11
CA SER A 415 -2.21 39.77 43.02
C SER A 415 -1.92 40.08 41.54
N PRO A 416 -1.52 41.31 41.18
CA PRO A 416 -1.20 41.64 39.80
C PRO A 416 0.29 41.33 39.54
N THR A 417 0.59 40.09 39.17
CA THR A 417 1.86 39.76 38.51
C THR A 417 1.58 39.00 37.22
N ARG A 418 1.27 39.76 36.16
CA ARG A 418 1.42 39.28 34.78
C ARG A 418 2.91 39.06 34.51
N SER A 419 3.39 37.82 34.64
CA SER A 419 4.49 37.36 33.79
C SER A 419 3.88 36.51 32.67
N ARG A 420 3.98 37.00 31.44
CA ARG A 420 3.72 36.19 30.25
C ARG A 420 4.85 35.16 30.16
N ALA A 421 4.65 33.98 30.76
CA ALA A 421 5.48 32.82 30.45
C ALA A 421 5.14 32.37 29.03
N ARG A 422 5.96 32.80 28.08
CA ARG A 422 6.02 32.25 26.72
C ARG A 422 6.51 30.81 26.86
N VAL A 423 5.61 29.84 26.71
CA VAL A 423 5.98 28.42 26.63
C VAL A 423 6.64 28.20 25.28
N GLU A 424 7.97 28.20 25.24
CA GLU A 424 8.71 27.66 24.10
C GLU A 424 8.62 26.13 24.11
N PRO A 425 8.24 25.49 22.99
CA PRO A 425 8.29 24.04 22.88
C PRO A 425 9.74 23.60 22.69
N ARG A 426 10.37 23.13 23.77
CA ARG A 426 11.74 22.63 23.77
C ARG A 426 11.79 21.17 23.29
N TRP A 427 11.52 20.94 22.00
CA TRP A 427 11.80 19.65 21.36
C TRP A 427 13.26 19.61 20.92
N ARG A 428 14.14 19.04 21.75
CA ARG A 428 15.51 18.69 21.34
C ARG A 428 15.47 17.32 20.66
N TRP A 429 15.58 17.31 19.34
CA TRP A 429 15.95 16.11 18.60
C TRP A 429 17.42 15.75 18.92
N PRO A 430 17.76 14.48 19.15
CA PRO A 430 19.16 14.06 19.19
C PRO A 430 19.78 14.36 17.81
N ARG A 431 20.86 15.16 17.78
CA ARG A 431 21.68 15.32 16.57
C ARG A 431 22.25 13.95 16.22
N MET A 432 21.70 13.27 15.21
CA MET A 432 22.44 12.21 14.52
C MET A 432 23.63 12.86 13.84
N ALA A 433 24.82 12.41 14.21
CA ALA A 433 26.07 12.84 13.62
C ALA A 433 26.06 12.55 12.11
N ALA A 434 26.20 13.60 11.31
CA ALA A 434 26.52 13.49 9.91
C ALA A 434 27.91 12.86 9.78
N CYS A 435 27.96 11.60 9.37
CA CYS A 435 29.20 10.97 8.97
C CYS A 435 29.51 11.47 7.55
N SER A 436 30.45 12.41 7.45
CA SER A 436 30.99 12.89 6.18
C SER A 436 31.81 11.79 5.53
N ALA A 437 31.30 11.18 4.46
CA ALA A 437 32.14 10.44 3.52
C ALA A 437 32.90 11.48 2.68
N ARG A 438 34.17 11.73 3.05
CA ARG A 438 35.13 12.40 2.17
C ARG A 438 35.62 11.40 1.14
N SER A 439 35.68 11.88 -0.09
CA SER A 439 36.43 11.35 -1.22
C SER A 439 37.89 11.10 -0.89
N SER A 440 38.36 9.89 -1.20
CA SER A 440 39.71 9.56 -1.65
C SER A 440 39.64 8.26 -2.44
#